data_AF-A0A420TJC3-F1
#
_entry.id   AF-A0A420TJC3-F1
#
_cell.length_a   1.000
_cell.length_b   1.000
_cell.length_c   1.000
_cell.angle_alpha   90.00
_cell.angle_beta   90.00
_cell.angle_gamma   90.00
#
_symmetry.space_group_name_H-M   'P 1'
#
loop_
_entity.id
_entity.type
_entity.pdbx_description
1 polymer ?
#
loop_
_entity_poly.entity_id
_entity_poly.type
_entity_poly.pdbx_seq_one_letter_code
_entity_poly.pdbx_strand_id
1 'polypeptide(L)'
;MTIDIPSVMAEAHTLALSNEKHRDKVLRYVNLLTEKFRLLDDWRALVHRNIAARNQTPMFWSVPSRASNPADDGYPDKLFPFALIFSSVEAASPWILGSSIMLDILETILLLRGSLGSSAVPSPLGESYKEKGSPNQADADHIARMLCQSVEYCYRSENGTFGPQITCTAQATLLGYFAGRGMKRELEWCRGIKHMKGPGTSFGIDLMQFKPPPEL
;
A
#
# COMPACT_ATOMS: atom_id res chain seq x y z
N MET A 1 2.73 2.93 -24.06
CA MET A 1 2.55 1.68 -23.30
C MET A 1 1.48 1.97 -22.26
N THR A 2 0.24 1.57 -22.51
CA THR A 2 -0.88 1.88 -21.61
C THR A 2 -0.99 0.75 -20.60
N ILE A 3 -0.66 1.01 -19.34
CA ILE A 3 -0.85 0.03 -18.27
C ILE A 3 -2.33 0.11 -17.87
N ASP A 4 -3.17 -0.74 -18.46
CA ASP A 4 -4.58 -0.84 -18.06
C ASP A 4 -4.70 -1.63 -16.74
N ILE A 5 -4.29 -1.00 -15.65
CA ILE A 5 -4.48 -1.52 -14.29
C ILE A 5 -5.96 -1.43 -13.86
N PRO A 6 -6.67 -0.30 -14.08
CA PRO A 6 -8.02 -0.14 -13.54
C PRO A 6 -9.01 -1.20 -14.04
N SER A 7 -9.02 -1.52 -15.34
CA SER A 7 -9.93 -2.53 -15.88
C SER A 7 -9.64 -3.93 -15.31
N VAL A 8 -8.34 -4.31 -15.29
CA VAL A 8 -7.89 -5.59 -14.76
C VAL A 8 -8.25 -5.75 -13.28
N MET A 9 -8.09 -4.68 -12.48
CA MET A 9 -8.45 -4.66 -11.07
C MET A 9 -9.97 -4.81 -10.86
N ALA A 10 -10.78 -4.08 -11.62
CA ALA A 10 -12.25 -4.15 -11.51
C ALA A 10 -12.78 -5.56 -11.82
N GLU A 11 -12.26 -6.19 -12.87
CA GLU A 11 -12.61 -7.57 -13.23
C GLU A 11 -12.14 -8.57 -12.16
N ALA A 12 -10.92 -8.40 -11.65
CA ALA A 12 -10.36 -9.27 -10.62
C ALA A 12 -11.13 -9.19 -9.29
N HIS A 13 -11.56 -7.99 -8.87
CA HIS A 13 -12.42 -7.82 -7.69
C HIS A 13 -13.79 -8.48 -7.88
N THR A 14 -14.40 -8.33 -9.07
CA THR A 14 -15.67 -8.97 -9.39
C THR A 14 -15.55 -10.49 -9.28
N LEU A 15 -14.44 -11.04 -9.76
CA LEU A 15 -14.15 -12.47 -9.65
C LEU A 15 -13.89 -12.89 -8.20
N ALA A 16 -13.17 -12.09 -7.40
CA ALA A 16 -12.88 -12.38 -6.00
C ALA A 16 -14.15 -12.43 -5.12
N LEU A 17 -15.19 -11.66 -5.50
CA LEU A 17 -16.49 -11.63 -4.82
C LEU A 17 -17.48 -12.67 -5.37
N SER A 18 -17.16 -13.36 -6.47
CA SER A 18 -18.04 -14.36 -7.07
C SER A 18 -18.03 -15.68 -6.28
N ASN A 19 -19.20 -16.29 -6.12
CA ASN A 19 -19.34 -17.64 -5.56
C ASN A 19 -18.89 -18.74 -6.54
N GLU A 20 -18.73 -18.43 -7.83
CA GLU A 20 -18.29 -19.38 -8.85
C GLU A 20 -16.76 -19.46 -8.93
N LYS A 21 -16.20 -20.58 -8.47
CA LYS A 21 -14.75 -20.81 -8.46
C LYS A 21 -14.26 -21.35 -9.80
N HIS A 22 -14.06 -20.46 -10.76
CA HIS A 22 -13.37 -20.77 -12.02
C HIS A 22 -11.85 -20.76 -11.80
N ARG A 23 -11.28 -21.88 -11.33
CA ARG A 23 -9.84 -22.00 -11.01
C ARG A 23 -8.92 -21.43 -12.10
N ASP A 24 -9.20 -21.74 -13.36
CA ASP A 24 -8.39 -21.27 -14.50
C ASP A 24 -8.49 -19.76 -14.71
N LYS A 25 -9.69 -19.17 -14.50
CA LYS A 25 -9.86 -17.71 -14.55
C LYS A 25 -9.11 -17.03 -13.42
N VAL A 26 -9.19 -17.58 -12.19
CA VAL A 26 -8.48 -17.04 -11.03
C VAL A 26 -6.96 -17.04 -11.27
N LEU A 27 -6.41 -18.16 -11.73
CA LEU A 27 -4.98 -18.26 -12.06
C LEU A 27 -4.58 -17.27 -13.17
N ARG A 28 -5.43 -17.08 -14.19
CA ARG A 28 -5.19 -16.08 -15.26
C ARG A 28 -5.10 -14.67 -14.70
N TYR A 29 -6.02 -14.25 -13.82
CA TYR A 29 -5.97 -12.91 -13.22
C TYR A 29 -4.80 -12.75 -12.26
N VAL A 30 -4.45 -13.77 -11.47
CA VAL A 30 -3.25 -13.74 -10.61
C VAL A 30 -1.98 -13.49 -11.43
N ASN A 31 -1.83 -14.18 -12.56
CA ASN A 31 -0.67 -14.00 -13.44
C ASN A 31 -0.65 -12.60 -14.09
N LEU A 32 -1.81 -12.14 -14.58
CA LEU A 32 -1.93 -10.82 -15.19
C LEU A 32 -1.64 -9.70 -14.19
N LEU A 33 -2.18 -9.79 -12.97
CA LEU A 33 -1.91 -8.84 -11.89
C LEU A 33 -0.44 -8.86 -11.47
N THR A 34 0.19 -10.05 -11.42
CA THR A 34 1.63 -10.18 -11.16
C THR A 34 2.47 -9.51 -12.24
N GLU A 35 2.08 -9.62 -13.51
CA GLU A 35 2.72 -8.90 -14.61
C GLU A 35 2.57 -7.37 -14.44
N LYS A 36 1.36 -6.89 -14.14
CA LYS A 36 1.11 -5.45 -13.90
C LYS A 36 1.91 -4.92 -12.71
N PHE A 37 2.02 -5.69 -11.64
CA PHE A 37 2.85 -5.36 -10.49
C PHE A 37 4.31 -5.15 -10.90
N ARG A 38 4.89 -6.08 -11.67
CA ARG A 38 6.29 -5.99 -12.14
C ARG A 38 6.51 -4.78 -13.06
N LEU A 39 5.59 -4.55 -14.01
CA LEU A 39 5.67 -3.38 -14.90
C LEU A 39 5.64 -2.06 -14.12
N LEU A 40 4.82 -1.99 -13.07
CA LEU A 40 4.72 -0.80 -12.22
C LEU A 40 5.97 -0.63 -11.34
N ASP A 41 6.54 -1.73 -10.84
CA ASP A 41 7.78 -1.69 -10.06
C ASP A 41 8.98 -1.24 -10.91
N ASP A 42 9.10 -1.76 -12.14
CA ASP A 42 10.12 -1.35 -13.10
C ASP A 42 10.00 0.14 -13.46
N TRP A 43 8.77 0.61 -13.68
CA TRP A 43 8.51 2.03 -13.90
C TRP A 43 8.92 2.89 -12.69
N ARG A 44 8.55 2.46 -11.48
CA ARG A 44 8.90 3.17 -10.24
C ARG A 44 10.42 3.21 -10.03
N ALA A 45 11.13 2.11 -10.32
CA ALA A 45 12.58 2.04 -10.26
C ALA A 45 13.25 2.95 -11.31
N LEU A 46 12.68 3.06 -12.51
CA LEU A 46 13.14 4.00 -13.53
C LEU A 46 12.97 5.45 -13.07
N VAL A 47 11.79 5.81 -12.55
CA VAL A 47 11.51 7.14 -11.99
C VAL A 47 12.48 7.45 -10.86
N HIS A 48 12.73 6.49 -9.96
CA HIS A 48 13.70 6.63 -8.88
C HIS A 48 15.10 6.94 -9.40
N ARG A 49 15.62 6.17 -10.36
CA ARG A 49 16.94 6.42 -10.94
C ARG A 49 17.02 7.81 -11.59
N ASN A 50 15.98 8.22 -12.31
CA ASN A 50 15.94 9.53 -12.98
C ASN A 50 15.96 10.68 -11.97
N ILE A 51 15.17 10.60 -10.89
CA ILE A 51 15.14 11.62 -9.85
C ILE A 51 16.47 11.66 -9.09
N ALA A 52 17.02 10.50 -8.75
CA ALA A 52 18.29 10.42 -8.05
C ALA A 52 19.45 11.00 -8.87
N ALA A 53 19.48 10.71 -10.18
CA ALA A 53 20.47 11.28 -11.09
C ALA A 53 20.34 12.80 -11.24
N ARG A 54 19.11 13.33 -11.31
CA ARG A 54 18.84 14.78 -11.44
C ARG A 54 19.22 15.54 -10.18
N ASN A 55 18.88 15.01 -9.00
CA ASN A 55 19.01 15.72 -7.74
C ASN A 55 20.35 15.45 -7.02
N GLN A 56 21.14 14.48 -7.49
CA GLN A 56 22.35 13.99 -6.82
C GLN A 56 22.08 13.53 -5.37
N THR A 57 20.85 13.10 -5.08
CA THR A 57 20.40 12.63 -3.76
C THR A 57 19.49 11.42 -3.92
N PRO A 58 19.45 10.49 -2.95
CA PRO A 58 18.45 9.41 -2.96
C PRO A 58 17.02 9.96 -3.03
N MET A 59 16.10 9.20 -3.65
CA MET A 59 14.67 9.57 -3.69
C MET A 59 14.10 9.76 -2.28
N PHE A 60 14.45 8.87 -1.36
CA PHE A 60 14.12 8.98 0.04
C PHE A 60 15.17 8.33 0.92
N TRP A 61 15.14 8.68 2.20
CA TRP A 61 15.93 8.05 3.27
C TRP A 61 15.09 7.95 4.54
N SER A 62 15.53 7.10 5.47
CA SER A 62 14.84 6.89 6.74
C SER A 62 15.42 7.79 7.83
N VAL A 63 14.56 8.37 8.66
CA VAL A 63 14.93 9.11 9.88
C VAL A 63 14.01 8.69 11.03
N PRO A 64 14.40 8.86 12.30
CA PRO A 64 13.48 8.65 13.43
C PRO A 64 12.23 9.52 13.31
N SER A 65 11.05 8.90 13.48
CA SER A 65 9.77 9.61 13.39
C SER A 65 9.61 10.58 14.55
N ARG A 66 9.26 11.82 14.24
CA ARG A 66 8.97 12.87 15.22
C ARG A 66 7.48 13.04 15.46
N ALA A 67 6.63 12.50 14.58
CA ALA A 67 5.20 12.53 14.76
C ALA A 67 4.75 11.55 15.87
N SER A 68 3.69 11.93 16.59
CA SER A 68 2.99 11.12 17.58
C SER A 68 1.60 10.81 17.06
N ASN A 69 1.21 9.54 17.11
CA ASN A 69 -0.14 9.09 16.78
C ASN A 69 -0.84 8.64 18.07
N PRO A 70 -2.08 9.08 18.34
CA PRO A 70 -2.82 8.64 19.53
C PRO A 70 -2.99 7.12 19.65
N ALA A 71 -2.96 6.39 18.52
CA ALA A 71 -3.00 4.92 18.53
C ALA A 71 -1.76 4.28 19.18
N ASP A 72 -0.68 5.04 19.39
CA ASP A 72 0.53 4.58 20.07
C ASP A 72 0.51 4.86 21.60
N ASP A 73 -0.43 5.66 22.12
CA ASP A 73 -0.42 6.12 23.53
C ASP A 73 -0.51 4.97 24.56
N GLY A 74 -1.11 3.84 24.17
CA GLY A 74 -1.22 2.62 24.99
C GLY A 74 -0.02 1.66 24.90
N TYR A 75 1.01 2.00 24.13
CA TYR A 75 2.13 1.11 23.82
C TYR A 75 3.47 1.73 24.24
N PRO A 76 4.47 0.92 24.62
CA PRO A 76 5.79 1.43 24.99
C PRO A 76 6.54 2.04 23.80
N ASP A 77 6.27 1.55 22.60
CA ASP A 77 6.97 1.93 21.37
C ASP A 77 5.97 2.34 20.27
N LYS A 78 6.39 3.30 19.44
CA LYS A 78 5.65 3.70 18.24
C LYS A 78 5.52 2.53 17.27
N LEU A 79 4.34 2.38 16.67
CA LEU A 79 4.10 1.37 15.63
C LEU A 79 5.04 1.56 14.42
N PHE A 80 5.24 2.82 14.04
CA PHE A 80 6.17 3.24 13.00
C PHE A 80 7.22 4.19 13.59
N PRO A 81 8.35 3.66 14.11
CA PRO A 81 9.37 4.49 14.78
C PRO A 81 10.23 5.31 13.82
N PHE A 82 10.10 5.09 12.52
CA PHE A 82 10.84 5.80 11.47
C PHE A 82 9.89 6.44 10.47
N ALA A 83 10.31 7.58 9.91
CA ALA A 83 9.67 8.26 8.81
C ALA A 83 10.56 8.20 7.56
N LEU A 84 9.93 8.13 6.38
CA LEU A 84 10.60 8.30 5.10
C LEU A 84 10.61 9.78 4.75
N ILE A 85 11.80 10.33 4.52
CA ILE A 85 11.98 11.69 4.03
C ILE A 85 12.32 11.61 2.56
N PHE A 86 11.54 12.30 1.72
CA PHE A 86 11.76 12.34 0.29
C PHE A 86 12.60 13.56 -0.08
N SER A 87 13.37 13.45 -1.16
CA SER A 87 14.14 14.56 -1.71
C SER A 87 13.27 15.73 -2.15
N SER A 88 12.02 15.46 -2.55
CA SER A 88 11.04 16.44 -2.96
C SER A 88 9.63 15.83 -3.01
N VAL A 89 8.62 16.68 -3.10
CA VAL A 89 7.24 16.27 -3.36
C VAL A 89 7.10 15.60 -4.74
N GLU A 90 7.86 16.06 -5.75
CA GLU A 90 7.96 15.41 -7.08
C GLU A 90 8.47 13.96 -6.96
N ALA A 91 9.33 13.68 -5.98
CA ALA A 91 9.82 12.33 -5.70
C ALA A 91 8.82 11.49 -4.90
N ALA A 92 8.16 12.09 -3.91
CA ALA A 92 7.16 11.42 -3.08
C ALA A 92 5.93 10.98 -3.90
N SER A 93 5.45 11.84 -4.79
CA SER A 93 4.18 11.66 -5.51
C SER A 93 4.10 10.37 -6.33
N PRO A 94 5.03 10.08 -7.28
CA PRO A 94 4.99 8.83 -8.04
C PRO A 94 5.27 7.61 -7.16
N TRP A 95 6.09 7.76 -6.11
CA TRP A 95 6.37 6.66 -5.19
C TRP A 95 5.14 6.27 -4.38
N ILE A 96 4.41 7.24 -3.80
CA ILE A 96 3.21 7.00 -3.00
C ILE A 96 2.09 6.45 -3.88
N LEU A 97 1.83 7.07 -5.03
CA LEU A 97 0.78 6.61 -5.95
C LEU A 97 1.08 5.20 -6.46
N GLY A 98 2.30 4.97 -6.95
CA GLY A 98 2.71 3.66 -7.43
C GLY A 98 2.62 2.59 -6.34
N SER A 99 3.12 2.89 -5.14
CA SER A 99 3.07 1.97 -4.00
C SER A 99 1.63 1.65 -3.55
N SER A 100 0.73 2.63 -3.62
CA SER A 100 -0.70 2.42 -3.30
C SER A 100 -1.35 1.46 -4.29
N ILE A 101 -1.11 1.66 -5.59
CA ILE A 101 -1.62 0.76 -6.63
C ILE A 101 -1.00 -0.65 -6.50
N MET A 102 0.30 -0.72 -6.20
CA MET A 102 0.97 -1.99 -5.96
C MET A 102 0.36 -2.74 -4.77
N LEU A 103 0.07 -2.06 -3.66
CA LEU A 103 -0.58 -2.67 -2.50
C LEU A 103 -1.97 -3.22 -2.84
N ASP A 104 -2.77 -2.46 -3.59
CA ASP A 104 -4.11 -2.88 -4.04
C ASP A 104 -4.04 -4.13 -4.94
N ILE A 105 -3.07 -4.17 -5.87
CA ILE A 105 -2.79 -5.36 -6.69
C ILE A 105 -2.43 -6.56 -5.82
N LEU A 106 -1.54 -6.38 -4.82
CA LEU A 106 -1.12 -7.46 -3.93
C LEU A 106 -2.27 -7.99 -3.09
N GLU A 107 -3.08 -7.10 -2.52
CA GLU A 107 -4.28 -7.47 -1.77
C GLU A 107 -5.23 -8.31 -2.63
N THR A 108 -5.47 -7.87 -3.88
CA THR A 108 -6.32 -8.59 -4.83
C THR A 108 -5.76 -9.98 -5.17
N ILE A 109 -4.45 -10.10 -5.40
CA ILE A 109 -3.79 -11.41 -5.62
C ILE A 109 -3.97 -12.32 -4.40
N LEU A 110 -3.81 -11.79 -3.18
CA LEU A 110 -3.97 -12.56 -1.94
C LEU A 110 -5.42 -13.05 -1.76
N LEU A 111 -6.41 -12.20 -2.03
CA LEU A 111 -7.84 -12.55 -1.99
C LEU A 111 -8.18 -13.66 -2.99
N LEU A 112 -7.72 -13.50 -4.24
CA LEU A 112 -7.90 -14.51 -5.29
C LEU A 112 -7.25 -15.85 -4.94
N ARG A 113 -6.07 -15.85 -4.32
CA ARG A 113 -5.41 -17.08 -3.85
C ARG A 113 -6.15 -17.71 -2.66
N GLY A 114 -6.69 -16.90 -1.76
CA GLY A 114 -7.52 -17.36 -0.64
C GLY A 114 -8.76 -18.11 -1.11
N SER A 115 -9.42 -17.64 -2.18
CA SER A 115 -10.63 -18.29 -2.72
C SER A 115 -10.35 -19.71 -3.27
N LEU A 116 -9.14 -19.94 -3.79
CA LEU A 116 -8.65 -21.25 -4.23
C LEU A 116 -8.39 -22.20 -3.04
N GLY A 117 -7.78 -21.69 -1.96
CA GLY A 117 -7.42 -22.48 -0.77
C GLY A 117 -8.62 -23.01 0.02
N SER A 118 -9.69 -22.22 0.12
CA SER A 118 -10.91 -22.61 0.85
C SER A 118 -11.78 -23.68 0.16
N SER A 119 -11.30 -24.31 -0.93
CA SER A 119 -12.05 -25.31 -1.70
C SER A 119 -11.40 -26.69 -1.83
N ALA A 120 -10.18 -26.88 -1.33
CA ALA A 120 -9.43 -28.10 -1.61
C ALA A 120 -9.63 -29.18 -0.53
N VAL A 121 -10.27 -30.29 -0.92
CA VAL A 121 -10.00 -31.61 -0.32
C VAL A 121 -8.50 -31.87 -0.44
N PRO A 122 -7.81 -32.46 0.56
CA PRO A 122 -6.37 -32.69 0.48
C PRO A 122 -6.09 -33.68 -0.66
N SER A 123 -5.56 -33.20 -1.78
CA SER A 123 -5.06 -34.06 -2.84
C SER A 123 -3.61 -34.46 -2.50
N PRO A 124 -3.21 -35.74 -2.60
CA PRO A 124 -1.89 -36.21 -2.17
C PRO A 124 -0.73 -35.74 -3.06
N LEU A 125 -1.02 -34.97 -4.12
CA LEU A 125 -0.05 -34.42 -5.08
C LEU A 125 0.15 -32.90 -4.92
N GLY A 126 -0.10 -32.38 -3.71
CA GLY A 126 -0.04 -30.96 -3.38
C GLY A 126 1.38 -30.40 -3.30
N GLU A 127 2.14 -30.44 -4.39
CA GLU A 127 3.23 -29.50 -4.57
C GLU A 127 2.61 -28.10 -4.66
N SER A 128 2.81 -27.35 -3.58
CA SER A 128 2.53 -25.93 -3.50
C SER A 128 3.20 -25.26 -4.70
N TYR A 129 2.42 -24.83 -5.69
CA TYR A 129 2.86 -23.94 -6.75
C TYR A 129 3.24 -22.58 -6.13
N LYS A 130 4.32 -22.55 -5.34
CA LYS A 130 5.05 -21.32 -5.03
C LYS A 130 5.84 -21.01 -6.28
N GLU A 131 5.18 -20.35 -7.22
CA GLU A 131 5.87 -19.76 -8.36
C GLU A 131 6.95 -18.81 -7.80
N LYS A 132 8.21 -19.22 -7.97
CA LYS A 132 9.39 -18.57 -7.40
C LYS A 132 9.45 -17.15 -7.96
N GLY A 133 9.26 -16.14 -7.11
CA GLY A 133 9.19 -14.73 -7.52
C GLY A 133 7.78 -14.18 -7.79
N SER A 134 6.72 -14.88 -7.37
CA SER A 134 5.38 -14.30 -7.30
C SER A 134 5.21 -13.48 -6.01
N PRO A 135 4.54 -12.31 -6.07
CA PRO A 135 4.37 -11.47 -4.90
C PRO A 135 3.61 -12.18 -3.79
N ASN A 136 3.98 -11.91 -2.54
CA ASN A 136 3.44 -12.56 -1.36
C ASN A 136 3.01 -11.55 -0.29
N GLN A 137 2.50 -12.05 0.83
CA GLN A 137 2.02 -11.20 1.92
C GLN A 137 3.11 -10.31 2.53
N ALA A 138 4.34 -10.80 2.66
CA ALA A 138 5.44 -9.99 3.20
C ALA A 138 5.76 -8.79 2.29
N ASP A 139 5.59 -8.94 0.96
CA ASP A 139 5.73 -7.82 0.02
C ASP A 139 4.64 -6.76 0.27
N ALA A 140 3.40 -7.21 0.52
CA ALA A 140 2.28 -6.32 0.84
C ALA A 140 2.48 -5.61 2.18
N ASP A 141 2.87 -6.35 3.22
CA ASP A 141 3.18 -5.81 4.55
C ASP A 141 4.33 -4.80 4.48
N HIS A 142 5.35 -5.06 3.66
CA HIS A 142 6.46 -4.15 3.43
C HIS A 142 6.00 -2.84 2.77
N ILE A 143 5.24 -2.92 1.68
CA ILE A 143 4.72 -1.72 0.99
C ILE A 143 3.78 -0.93 1.91
N ALA A 144 2.87 -1.60 2.63
CA ALA A 144 1.96 -0.95 3.57
C ALA A 144 2.72 -0.20 4.67
N ARG A 145 3.74 -0.83 5.27
CA ARG A 145 4.61 -0.19 6.27
C ARG A 145 5.32 1.03 5.70
N MET A 146 5.90 0.92 4.51
CA MET A 146 6.60 2.04 3.87
C MET A 146 5.65 3.20 3.56
N LEU A 147 4.41 2.92 3.10
CA LEU A 147 3.38 3.93 2.91
C LEU A 147 3.04 4.64 4.23
N CYS A 148 2.84 3.92 5.33
CA CYS A 148 2.64 4.54 6.65
C CYS A 148 3.81 5.44 7.05
N GLN A 149 5.05 5.01 6.79
CA GLN A 149 6.25 5.80 7.11
C GLN A 149 6.41 7.05 6.21
N SER A 150 5.76 7.10 5.05
CA SER A 150 5.76 8.29 4.17
C SER A 150 4.85 9.42 4.66
N VAL A 151 3.90 9.11 5.55
CA VAL A 151 2.87 10.06 6.03
C VAL A 151 3.50 11.28 6.68
N GLU A 152 4.50 11.11 7.57
CA GLU A 152 5.09 12.24 8.29
C GLU A 152 5.71 13.28 7.35
N TYR A 153 6.39 12.86 6.28
CA TYR A 153 6.92 13.79 5.27
C TYR A 153 5.80 14.53 4.56
N CYS A 154 4.77 13.81 4.10
CA CYS A 154 3.67 14.39 3.34
C CYS A 154 2.94 15.48 4.11
N TYR A 155 2.83 15.34 5.43
CA TYR A 155 2.15 16.30 6.28
C TYR A 155 3.04 17.42 6.83
N ARG A 156 4.29 17.55 6.40
CA ARG A 156 5.11 18.72 6.77
C ARG A 156 4.50 20.00 6.24
N SER A 157 4.61 21.08 7.02
CA SER A 157 4.06 22.40 6.65
C SER A 157 4.64 22.93 5.33
N GLU A 158 5.89 22.57 5.01
CA GLU A 158 6.56 22.94 3.75
C GLU A 158 5.91 22.33 2.50
N ASN A 159 5.19 21.21 2.65
CA ASN A 159 4.49 20.53 1.55
C ASN A 159 3.06 21.07 1.33
N GLY A 160 2.63 22.05 2.13
CA GLY A 160 1.34 22.69 2.04
C GLY A 160 0.18 21.70 2.07
N THR A 161 -0.86 21.97 1.27
CA THR A 161 -2.01 21.06 1.11
C THR A 161 -1.73 19.94 0.11
N PHE A 162 -0.75 20.10 -0.78
CA PHE A 162 -0.44 19.09 -1.80
C PHE A 162 0.08 17.80 -1.18
N GLY A 163 0.93 17.89 -0.15
CA GLY A 163 1.46 16.74 0.56
C GLY A 163 0.37 15.82 1.14
N PRO A 164 -0.59 16.32 1.93
CA PRO A 164 -1.75 15.53 2.34
C PRO A 164 -2.54 14.94 1.16
N GLN A 165 -2.78 15.71 0.10
CA GLN A 165 -3.58 15.28 -1.06
C GLN A 165 -3.00 14.07 -1.78
N ILE A 166 -1.67 13.99 -1.93
CA ILE A 166 -1.04 12.80 -2.55
C ILE A 166 -1.18 11.53 -1.71
N THR A 167 -1.56 11.64 -0.43
CA THR A 167 -1.78 10.48 0.45
C THR A 167 -3.20 9.94 0.42
N CYS A 168 -4.17 10.61 -0.21
CA CYS A 168 -5.58 10.21 -0.18
C CYS A 168 -5.78 8.76 -0.68
N THR A 169 -5.15 8.40 -1.81
CA THR A 169 -5.22 7.04 -2.35
C THR A 169 -4.55 6.03 -1.42
N ALA A 170 -3.37 6.37 -0.90
CA ALA A 170 -2.64 5.52 0.04
C ALA A 170 -3.45 5.23 1.30
N GLN A 171 -4.11 6.25 1.87
CA GLN A 171 -4.96 6.09 3.05
C GLN A 171 -6.14 5.16 2.77
N ALA A 172 -6.82 5.33 1.64
CA ALA A 172 -7.93 4.46 1.27
C ALA A 172 -7.48 3.00 1.12
N THR A 173 -6.35 2.75 0.45
CA THR A 173 -5.79 1.40 0.28
C THR A 173 -5.33 0.80 1.61
N LEU A 174 -4.62 1.55 2.46
CA LEU A 174 -4.15 1.07 3.76
C LEU A 174 -5.30 0.70 4.70
N LEU A 175 -6.36 1.51 4.73
CA LEU A 175 -7.56 1.23 5.55
C LEU A 175 -8.22 -0.08 5.11
N GLY A 176 -8.36 -0.31 3.81
CA GLY A 176 -8.89 -1.56 3.26
C GLY A 176 -8.01 -2.75 3.62
N TYR A 177 -6.72 -2.63 3.31
CA TYR A 177 -5.72 -3.67 3.56
C TYR A 177 -5.68 -4.10 5.04
N PHE A 178 -5.49 -3.15 5.96
CA PHE A 178 -5.38 -3.49 7.39
C PHE A 178 -6.68 -4.05 7.96
N ALA A 179 -7.84 -3.57 7.51
CA ALA A 179 -9.13 -4.12 7.91
C ALA A 179 -9.31 -5.57 7.42
N GLY A 180 -9.03 -5.83 6.13
CA GLY A 180 -9.13 -7.17 5.53
C GLY A 180 -8.16 -8.18 6.16
N ARG A 181 -7.06 -7.71 6.75
CA ARG A 181 -6.06 -8.53 7.45
C ARG A 181 -6.26 -8.63 8.96
N GLY A 182 -7.23 -7.91 9.54
CA GLY A 182 -7.46 -7.88 10.99
C GLY A 182 -6.35 -7.20 11.78
N MET A 183 -5.57 -6.32 11.15
CA MET A 183 -4.44 -5.59 11.75
C MET A 183 -4.97 -4.35 12.49
N LYS A 184 -5.56 -4.59 13.68
CA LYS A 184 -6.31 -3.58 14.45
C LYS A 184 -5.49 -2.34 14.79
N ARG A 185 -4.25 -2.52 15.26
CA ARG A 185 -3.39 -1.41 15.68
C ARG A 185 -3.00 -0.52 14.49
N GLU A 186 -2.64 -1.12 13.37
CA GLU A 186 -2.33 -0.43 12.12
C GLU A 186 -3.55 0.32 11.55
N LEU A 187 -4.73 -0.31 11.62
CA LEU A 187 -5.99 0.30 11.21
C LEU A 187 -6.33 1.52 12.07
N GLU A 188 -6.21 1.41 13.40
CA GLU A 188 -6.38 2.53 14.34
C GLU A 188 -5.37 3.64 14.07
N TRP A 189 -4.10 3.29 13.82
CA TRP A 189 -3.07 4.24 13.46
C TRP A 189 -3.44 5.02 12.20
N CYS A 190 -3.89 4.34 11.14
CA CYS A 190 -4.34 4.99 9.90
C CYS A 190 -5.53 5.93 10.10
N ARG A 191 -6.52 5.54 10.92
CA ARG A 191 -7.65 6.42 11.26
C ARG A 191 -7.23 7.62 12.11
N GLY A 192 -6.17 7.46 12.90
CA GLY A 192 -5.58 8.48 13.75
C GLY A 192 -4.74 9.54 13.02
N ILE A 193 -4.47 9.41 11.72
CA ILE A 193 -3.57 10.33 10.98
C ILE A 193 -3.99 11.79 11.14
N LYS A 194 -5.29 12.11 11.03
CA LYS A 194 -5.80 13.48 11.20
C LYS A 194 -5.61 14.06 12.61
N HIS A 195 -5.32 13.20 13.59
CA HIS A 195 -5.10 13.54 14.99
C HIS A 195 -3.63 13.45 15.39
N MET A 196 -2.73 13.11 14.46
CA MET A 196 -1.30 13.08 14.72
C MET A 196 -0.78 14.48 15.06
N LYS A 197 0.30 14.51 15.86
CA LYS A 197 0.99 15.75 16.23
C LYS A 197 2.46 15.63 15.94
N GLY A 198 3.08 16.69 15.45
CA GLY A 198 4.50 16.71 15.16
C GLY A 198 5.03 18.13 15.00
N PRO A 199 6.33 18.34 15.21
CA PRO A 199 6.95 19.63 14.97
C PRO A 199 6.96 19.95 13.47
N GLY A 200 6.41 21.10 13.08
CA GLY A 200 6.39 21.54 11.69
C GLY A 200 5.46 20.72 10.78
N THR A 201 4.38 20.16 11.32
CA THR A 201 3.42 19.32 10.58
C THR A 201 2.00 19.88 10.63
N SER A 202 1.23 19.63 9.57
CA SER A 202 -0.15 20.07 9.37
C SER A 202 -1.13 18.87 9.30
N PHE A 203 -1.06 17.95 10.26
CA PHE A 203 -1.93 16.75 10.31
C PHE A 203 -3.43 17.05 10.40
N GLY A 204 -3.81 18.20 10.96
CA GLY A 204 -5.20 18.61 11.13
C GLY A 204 -5.93 19.00 9.83
N ILE A 205 -5.32 18.81 8.65
CA ILE A 205 -5.98 19.02 7.36
C ILE A 205 -6.97 17.88 7.13
N ASP A 206 -8.26 18.22 7.06
CA ASP A 206 -9.30 17.25 6.75
C ASP A 206 -9.26 16.90 5.25
N LEU A 207 -8.94 15.63 4.96
CA LEU A 207 -8.85 15.13 3.59
C LEU A 207 -10.18 14.54 3.16
N MET A 208 -10.49 14.70 1.88
CA MET A 208 -11.61 14.01 1.26
C MET A 208 -11.40 12.51 1.37
N GLN A 209 -12.33 11.81 2.02
CA GLN A 209 -12.27 10.36 2.14
C GLN A 209 -12.95 9.71 0.93
N PHE A 210 -12.26 8.83 0.23
CA PHE A 210 -12.83 8.09 -0.90
C PHE A 210 -13.92 7.10 -0.49
N LYS A 211 -13.82 6.56 0.73
CA LYS A 211 -14.79 5.66 1.37
C LYS A 211 -14.77 5.90 2.88
N PRO A 212 -15.89 5.71 3.60
CA PRO A 212 -15.86 5.67 5.06
C PRO A 212 -14.90 4.54 5.50
N PRO A 213 -14.10 4.76 6.56
CA PRO A 213 -13.26 3.69 7.12
C PRO A 213 -14.15 2.49 7.48
N PRO A 214 -13.70 1.24 7.25
CA PRO A 214 -14.42 0.05 7.72
C PRO A 214 -14.71 0.15 9.23
N GLU A 215 -15.75 -0.50 9.77
CA GLU A 215 -15.98 -0.56 11.24
C GLU A 215 -14.99 -1.53 11.92
N LEU A 216 -14.83 -1.46 13.25
CA LEU A 216 -13.92 -2.33 14.04
C LEU A 216 -14.58 -3.63 14.50
#